data_AF-A0A377M098-F1
#
_entry.id   AF-A0A377M098-F1
#
_cell.length_a   1.000
_cell.length_b   1.000
_cell.length_c   1.000
_cell.angle_alpha   90.00
_cell.angle_beta   90.00
_cell.angle_gamma   90.00
#
_symmetry.space_group_name_H-M   'P 1'
#
loop_
_entity.id
_entity.type
_entity.pdbx_description
1 polymer ?
#
loop_
_entity_poly.entity_id
_entity_poly.type
_entity_poly.pdbx_seq_one_letter_code
_entity_poly.pdbx_strand_id
1 'polypeptide(L)'
;MRLKVTGVELFSAGRVTAQPEDTVWDAWDPLTRHYRRLLIHRGALAGVLLMGDCRNAATFTDLLATAAPAHVDWLFDRFTTTQPQVAGQNAMTKPTLVVVGTVWSATIFLKTA
;
A
#
# COMPACT_ATOMS: atom_id res chain seq x y z
N MET A 1 0.03 4.40 17.33
CA MET A 1 -1.10 3.99 18.20
C MET A 1 -1.84 2.86 17.49
N ARG A 2 -2.04 1.70 18.12
CA ARG A 2 -2.76 0.56 17.51
C ARG A 2 -4.15 0.47 18.15
N LEU A 3 -5.21 0.59 17.34
CA LEU A 3 -6.59 0.52 17.81
C LEU A 3 -7.15 -0.86 17.45
N LYS A 4 -7.54 -1.65 18.45
CA LYS A 4 -8.18 -2.96 18.23
C LYS A 4 -9.69 -2.80 18.45
N VAL A 5 -10.40 -2.46 17.37
CA VAL A 5 -11.86 -2.50 17.33
C VAL A 5 -12.26 -3.91 16.87
N THR A 6 -13.29 -4.47 17.50
CA THR A 6 -13.79 -5.86 17.32
C THR A 6 -13.50 -6.50 15.95
N GLY A 7 -12.59 -7.48 15.91
CA GLY A 7 -12.35 -8.36 14.77
C GLY A 7 -11.56 -7.79 13.58
N VAL A 8 -11.25 -6.48 13.55
CA VAL A 8 -10.48 -5.87 12.46
C VAL A 8 -9.26 -5.15 13.04
N GLU A 9 -8.07 -5.53 12.60
CA GLU A 9 -6.86 -4.86 13.03
C GLU A 9 -6.69 -3.54 12.25
N LEU A 10 -6.51 -2.43 12.98
CA LEU A 10 -6.26 -1.12 12.40
C LEU A 10 -4.91 -0.59 12.88
N PHE A 11 -4.09 -0.17 11.93
CA PHE A 11 -2.83 0.50 12.16
C PHE A 11 -2.74 1.77 11.34
N SER A 12 -2.31 2.86 11.97
CA SER A 12 -1.94 4.09 11.29
C SER A 12 -0.66 4.67 11.88
N ALA A 13 0.16 5.24 11.02
CA ALA A 13 1.39 5.92 11.40
C ALA A 13 1.70 7.07 10.44
N GLY A 14 2.44 8.06 10.95
CA GLY A 14 2.67 9.31 10.24
C GLY A 14 1.39 10.14 10.16
N ARG A 15 1.24 10.85 9.05
CA ARG A 15 0.08 11.70 8.78
C ARG A 15 -1.11 10.85 8.34
N VAL A 16 -2.30 11.17 8.86
CA VAL A 16 -3.54 10.42 8.58
C VAL A 16 -4.41 11.10 7.51
N THR A 17 -4.33 12.43 7.44
CA THR A 17 -5.12 13.26 6.50
C THR A 17 -4.22 13.75 5.37
N ALA A 18 -4.66 13.54 4.13
CA ALA A 18 -3.96 14.07 2.96
C ALA A 18 -4.03 15.60 2.91
N GLN A 19 -2.93 16.22 2.53
CA GLN A 19 -2.81 17.63 2.19
C GLN A 19 -2.91 17.82 0.67
N PRO A 20 -3.18 19.04 0.17
CA PRO A 20 -3.38 19.29 -1.26
C PRO A 20 -2.24 18.81 -2.16
N GLU A 21 -1.00 18.88 -1.70
CA GLU A 21 0.19 18.48 -2.45
C GLU A 21 0.54 16.98 -2.33
N ASP A 22 -0.27 16.22 -1.60
CA ASP A 22 -0.03 14.80 -1.43
C ASP A 22 -0.65 13.99 -2.55
N THR A 23 0.01 12.88 -2.87
CA THR A 23 -0.59 11.81 -3.65
C THR A 23 -1.08 10.73 -2.71
N VAL A 24 -2.33 10.32 -2.89
CA VAL A 24 -2.92 9.19 -2.17
C VAL A 24 -2.85 7.95 -3.06
N TRP A 25 -2.23 6.90 -2.53
CA TRP A 25 -2.25 5.57 -3.12
C TRP A 25 -3.06 4.65 -2.23
N ASP A 26 -4.05 3.97 -2.80
CA ASP A 26 -4.86 3.04 -2.03
C ASP A 26 -5.12 1.72 -2.76
N ALA A 27 -5.15 0.65 -1.98
CA ALA A 27 -5.40 -0.70 -2.42
C ALA A 27 -6.47 -1.33 -1.52
N TRP A 28 -7.47 -1.92 -2.17
CA TRP A 28 -8.56 -2.64 -1.51
C TRP A 28 -8.65 -4.06 -2.06
N ASP A 29 -8.57 -5.03 -1.17
CA ASP A 29 -8.87 -6.43 -1.46
C ASP A 29 -10.29 -6.76 -0.96
N PRO A 30 -11.27 -6.98 -1.88
CA PRO A 30 -12.63 -7.29 -1.49
C PRO A 30 -12.81 -8.68 -0.86
N LEU A 31 -11.90 -9.63 -1.11
CA LEU A 31 -11.98 -10.99 -0.60
C LEU A 31 -11.57 -11.07 0.87
N THR A 32 -10.40 -10.49 1.18
CA THR A 32 -9.85 -10.47 2.54
C THR A 32 -10.32 -9.25 3.35
N ARG A 33 -10.98 -8.28 2.70
CA ARG A 33 -11.36 -6.98 3.26
C ARG A 33 -10.16 -6.21 3.81
N HIS A 34 -9.00 -6.40 3.21
CA HIS A 34 -7.80 -5.66 3.57
C HIS A 34 -7.80 -4.32 2.82
N TYR A 35 -7.62 -3.25 3.58
CA TYR A 35 -7.44 -1.91 3.02
C TYR A 35 -6.06 -1.39 3.37
N ARG A 36 -5.41 -0.78 2.37
CA ARG A 36 -4.16 -0.09 2.53
C ARG A 36 -4.24 1.28 1.89
N ARG A 37 -3.75 2.28 2.60
CA ARG A 37 -3.56 3.63 2.08
C ARG A 37 -2.17 4.13 2.42
N LEU A 38 -1.49 4.69 1.43
CA LEU A 38 -0.20 5.37 1.55
C LEU A 38 -0.39 6.83 1.16
N LEU A 39 0.10 7.75 1.99
CA LEU A 39 0.18 9.17 1.68
C LEU A 39 1.60 9.48 1.27
N ILE A 40 1.75 10.03 0.06
CA ILE A 40 3.04 10.38 -0.52
C ILE A 40 3.16 11.89 -0.57
N HIS A 41 4.18 12.45 0.07
CA HIS A 41 4.49 13.86 0.03
C HIS A 41 5.85 14.06 -0.62
N ARG A 42 5.90 14.83 -1.71
CA ARG A 42 7.15 15.09 -2.45
C ARG A 42 7.93 13.81 -2.82
N GLY A 43 7.20 12.74 -3.14
CA GLY A 43 7.78 11.45 -3.52
C GLY A 43 8.25 10.56 -2.35
N ALA A 44 8.10 11.01 -1.10
CA ALA A 44 8.44 10.23 0.10
C ALA A 44 7.18 9.78 0.85
N LEU A 45 7.29 8.67 1.58
CA LEU A 45 6.23 8.19 2.45
C LEU A 45 6.00 9.17 3.60
N ALA A 46 4.77 9.68 3.71
CA ALA A 46 4.37 10.63 4.75
C ALA A 46 3.29 10.09 5.69
N GLY A 47 2.57 9.04 5.28
CA GLY A 47 1.54 8.41 6.09
C GLY A 47 1.15 7.04 5.59
N VAL A 48 0.71 6.18 6.51
CA VAL A 48 0.19 4.84 6.21
C VAL A 48 -1.06 4.56 7.03
N LEU A 49 -2.02 3.87 6.42
CA LEU A 49 -3.15 3.24 7.07
C LEU A 49 -3.29 1.81 6.57
N LEU A 50 -3.29 0.86 7.49
CA LEU A 50 -3.53 -0.56 7.26
C LEU A 50 -4.78 -0.98 8.03
N MET A 51 -5.70 -1.66 7.35
CA MET A 51 -6.89 -2.24 7.96
C MET A 51 -7.01 -3.70 7.50
N GLY A 52 -7.26 -4.60 8.45
CA GLY A 52 -7.26 -6.04 8.24
C GLY A 52 -5.88 -6.65 8.50
N ASP A 53 -4.91 -6.44 7.60
CA ASP A 53 -3.55 -6.97 7.72
C ASP A 53 -2.55 -5.91 8.22
N CYS A 54 -2.12 -6.06 9.48
CA CYS A 54 -1.16 -5.17 10.13
C CYS A 54 0.25 -5.76 10.25
N ARG A 55 0.59 -6.86 9.56
CA ARG A 55 1.90 -7.55 9.71
C ARG A 55 3.08 -6.63 9.39
N ASN A 56 2.93 -5.75 8.41
CA ASN A 56 4.00 -4.85 7.94
C ASN A 56 4.01 -3.48 8.64
N ALA A 57 3.26 -3.32 9.74
CA ALA A 57 3.18 -2.07 10.49
C ALA A 57 4.55 -1.56 11.00
N ALA A 58 5.42 -2.46 11.46
CA ALA A 58 6.76 -2.11 11.90
C ALA A 58 7.61 -1.59 10.72
N THR A 59 7.63 -2.31 9.60
CA THR A 59 8.34 -1.90 8.38
C THR A 59 7.91 -0.52 7.89
N PHE A 60 6.60 -0.23 7.86
CA PHE A 60 6.14 1.10 7.47
C PHE A 60 6.53 2.20 8.47
N THR A 61 6.64 1.86 9.75
CA THR A 61 7.13 2.80 10.77
C THR A 61 8.59 3.17 10.49
N ASP A 62 9.42 2.19 10.12
CA ASP A 62 10.83 2.41 9.76
C ASP A 62 10.96 3.23 8.45
N LEU A 63 10.14 2.93 7.45
CA LEU A 63 10.09 3.69 6.19
C LEU A 63 9.65 5.15 6.41
N LEU A 64 8.70 5.37 7.33
CA LEU A 64 8.29 6.72 7.72
C LEU A 64 9.40 7.46 8.46
N ALA A 65 10.12 6.79 9.35
CA ALA A 65 11.23 7.39 10.10
C ALA A 65 12.39 7.82 9.19
N THR A 66 12.57 7.14 8.06
CA THR A 66 13.63 7.42 7.08
C THR A 66 13.19 8.31 5.92
N ALA A 67 11.92 8.75 5.89
CA ALA A 67 11.32 9.45 4.75
C ALA A 67 11.59 8.72 3.41
N ALA A 68 11.42 7.40 3.43
CA ALA A 68 11.78 6.55 2.29
C ALA A 68 11.02 6.95 1.01
N PRO A 69 11.68 6.95 -0.17
CA PRO A 69 11.03 7.19 -1.45
C PRO A 69 9.89 6.19 -1.69
N ALA A 70 8.73 6.70 -2.08
CA ALA A 70 7.52 5.90 -2.22
C ALA A 70 7.62 4.86 -3.34
N HIS A 71 7.27 3.60 -3.04
CA HIS A 71 7.23 2.52 -4.02
C HIS A 71 5.83 1.90 -4.13
N VAL A 72 5.32 1.75 -5.36
CA VAL A 72 3.96 1.22 -5.61
C VAL A 72 3.80 -0.22 -5.12
N ASP A 73 4.87 -1.01 -5.16
CA ASP A 73 4.91 -2.39 -4.66
C ASP A 73 4.55 -2.52 -3.18
N TRP A 74 4.73 -1.44 -2.39
CA TRP A 74 4.29 -1.41 -0.99
C TRP A 74 2.77 -1.48 -0.84
N LEU A 75 1.99 -1.23 -1.89
CA LEU A 75 0.55 -1.50 -1.87
C LEU A 75 0.22 -3.00 -1.77
N PHE A 76 1.14 -3.86 -2.19
CA PHE A 76 0.93 -5.31 -2.35
C PHE A 76 1.86 -6.18 -1.49
N ASP A 77 2.37 -5.61 -0.39
CA ASP A 77 3.30 -6.29 0.54
C ASP A 77 4.63 -6.72 -0.07
N ARG A 78 5.01 -6.09 -1.18
CA ARG A 78 6.28 -6.34 -1.86
C ARG A 78 7.27 -5.26 -1.44
N PHE A 79 8.11 -5.61 -0.48
CA PHE A 79 9.19 -4.75 0.03
C PHE A 79 10.57 -5.11 -0.56
N THR A 80 10.60 -5.99 -1.56
CA THR A 80 11.83 -6.48 -2.19
C THR A 80 12.40 -5.47 -3.19
N THR A 81 13.46 -4.76 -2.82
CA THR A 81 14.43 -4.23 -3.78
C THR A 81 15.35 -5.37 -4.23
N THR A 82 14.87 -6.20 -5.15
CA THR A 82 15.74 -7.04 -5.99
C THR A 82 15.00 -7.29 -7.28
N GLN A 83 15.42 -6.63 -8.35
CA GLN A 83 15.09 -7.05 -9.70
C GLN A 83 15.78 -8.40 -9.93
N PRO A 84 15.06 -9.52 -10.15
CA PRO A 84 15.70 -10.71 -10.68
C PRO A 84 15.94 -10.43 -12.17
N GLN A 85 17.20 -10.54 -12.61
CA GLN A 85 17.48 -10.67 -14.03
C GLN A 85 16.64 -11.83 -14.60
N VAL A 86 16.06 -11.58 -15.76
CA VAL A 86 15.23 -12.52 -16.52
C VAL A 86 15.87 -13.91 -16.62
N ALA A 87 15.18 -14.93 -16.12
CA ALA A 87 15.30 -16.31 -16.59
C ALA A 87 13.93 -16.96 -16.44
N GLY A 88 13.33 -17.31 -17.58
CA GLY A 88 11.90 -17.54 -17.71
C GLY A 88 11.35 -18.72 -16.94
N GLN A 89 10.05 -18.67 -16.70
CA GLN A 89 9.20 -19.85 -16.70
C GLN A 89 7.72 -19.41 -16.81
N ASN A 90 7.06 -19.95 -17.84
CA ASN A 90 5.63 -19.84 -18.09
C ASN A 90 4.84 -20.45 -16.92
N ALA A 91 4.08 -19.63 -16.20
CA ALA A 91 2.87 -20.05 -15.50
C ALA A 91 1.88 -18.89 -15.54
N MET A 92 0.82 -19.10 -16.31
CA MET A 92 -0.17 -18.11 -16.69
C MET A 92 -1.31 -18.09 -15.66
N THR A 93 -1.27 -17.11 -14.76
CA THR A 93 -2.48 -16.47 -14.21
C THR A 93 -2.12 -15.01 -14.05
N LYS A 94 -2.41 -14.20 -15.06
CA LYS A 94 -2.14 -12.76 -15.01
C LYS A 94 -3.26 -12.11 -14.16
N PRO A 95 -2.99 -11.69 -12.91
CA PRO A 95 -3.93 -10.83 -12.22
C PRO A 95 -4.10 -9.58 -13.07
N THR A 96 -5.33 -9.32 -13.50
CA THR A 96 -5.63 -8.13 -14.30
C THR A 96 -5.76 -6.96 -13.34
N LEU A 97 -4.69 -6.17 -13.26
CA LEU A 97 -4.65 -4.93 -12.49
C LEU A 97 -5.57 -3.90 -13.16
N VAL A 98 -6.61 -3.47 -12.48
CA VAL A 98 -7.44 -2.33 -12.93
C VAL A 98 -7.02 -1.12 -12.14
N VAL A 99 -6.36 -0.18 -12.82
CA VAL A 99 -6.00 1.13 -12.26
C VAL A 99 -7.12 2.09 -12.61
N VAL A 100 -7.84 2.59 -11.61
CA VAL A 100 -8.77 3.71 -11.78
C VAL A 100 -8.17 4.90 -11.06
N GLY A 101 -7.55 5.79 -11.82
CA GLY A 101 -7.00 7.04 -11.32
C GLY A 101 -7.84 8.23 -11.76
N THR A 102 -8.42 8.96 -10.82
CA THR A 102 -8.75 10.38 -11.03
C THR A 102 -7.45 11.14 -10.76
N VAL A 103 -7.23 12.30 -11.39
CA VAL A 103 -5.93 13.03 -11.43
C VAL A 103 -5.28 13.34 -10.05
N TRP A 104 -5.99 13.07 -8.95
CA TRP A 104 -5.57 13.31 -7.55
C TRP A 104 -5.62 12.06 -6.65
N SER A 105 -6.13 10.92 -7.13
CA SER A 105 -6.29 9.68 -6.36
C SER A 105 -6.16 8.47 -7.29
N ALA A 106 -5.12 7.66 -7.08
CA ALA A 106 -4.96 6.40 -7.78
C ALA A 106 -5.50 5.27 -6.89
N THR A 107 -6.71 4.82 -7.20
CA THR A 107 -7.34 3.69 -6.51
C THR A 107 -7.12 2.42 -7.34
N ILE A 108 -6.48 1.44 -6.75
CA ILE A 108 -6.17 0.17 -7.41
C ILE A 108 -7.03 -0.93 -6.81
N PHE A 109 -7.84 -1.55 -7.66
CA PHE A 109 -8.69 -2.69 -7.27
C PHE A 109 -8.02 -4.00 -7.68
N LEU A 110 -7.85 -4.89 -6.71
CA LEU A 110 -7.50 -6.29 -6.97
C LEU A 110 -8.78 -7.06 -7.28
N LYS A 111 -9.00 -7.42 -8.55
CA LYS A 111 -10.06 -8.35 -8.95
C LYS A 111 -9.46 -9.75 -9.08
N THR A 112 -9.77 -10.64 -8.15
CA THR A 112 -9.56 -12.08 -8.32
C THR A 112 -10.64 -12.63 -9.23
N ALA A 113 -10.24 -13.43 -10.22
CA ALA A 113 -11.11 -14.15 -11.14
C ALA A 113 -11.59 -15.46 -10.51
#